data_AF-A0A512IF09-F1
#
_entry.id   AF-A0A512IF09-F1
#
_cell.length_a   1.000
_cell.length_b   1.000
_cell.length_c   1.000
_cell.angle_alpha   90.00
_cell.angle_beta   90.00
_cell.angle_gamma   90.00
#
_symmetry.space_group_name_H-M   'P 1'
#
loop_
_entity.id
_entity.type
_entity.pdbx_description
1 polymer ?
#
loop_
_entity_poly.entity_id
_entity_poly.type
_entity_poly.pdbx_seq_one_letter_code
_entity_poly.pdbx_strand_id
1 'polypeptide(L)'
;MPRPPAARDKLLAAFEQLVLAEGERAATLDAVAGAAGVSKGGLLYHFPHRRALVDATLQRLEELLQLDLEAMAAAPEGAARYFLVTSLFEDSQLDRALIVASRLAQSGDENARASLQRLGEAWYALILADVGDPVVATAVQQMGDGLYHNASIGLLPDGSAQRHTILENLLAVVDRLSPRS
;
A
#
# COMPACT_ATOMS: atom_id res chain seq x y z
N MET A 1 6.91 0.82 -29.13
CA MET A 1 6.72 -0.39 -28.28
C MET A 1 7.44 -0.16 -26.97
N PRO A 2 6.83 -0.44 -25.80
CA PRO A 2 7.57 -0.43 -24.54
C PRO A 2 8.68 -1.49 -24.62
N ARG A 3 9.88 -1.17 -24.13
CA ARG A 3 10.97 -2.14 -24.03
C ARG A 3 10.50 -3.27 -23.09
N PRO A 4 10.77 -4.56 -23.39
CA PRO A 4 10.43 -5.64 -22.47
C PRO A 4 11.00 -5.31 -21.08
N PRO A 5 10.24 -5.51 -19.99
CA PRO A 5 10.75 -5.27 -18.65
C PRO A 5 12.04 -6.05 -18.43
N ALA A 6 13.02 -5.41 -17.80
CA ALA A 6 14.31 -6.02 -17.52
C ALA A 6 14.11 -7.28 -16.66
N ALA A 7 15.02 -8.25 -16.74
CA ALA A 7 14.91 -9.50 -15.98
C ALA A 7 14.70 -9.25 -14.47
N ARG A 8 15.33 -8.20 -13.92
CA ARG A 8 15.12 -7.71 -12.55
C ARG A 8 13.64 -7.39 -12.24
N ASP A 9 12.95 -6.67 -13.13
CA ASP A 9 11.57 -6.24 -12.91
C ASP A 9 10.60 -7.42 -13.00
N LYS A 10 10.86 -8.37 -13.91
CA LYS A 10 10.09 -9.62 -14.00
C LYS A 10 10.19 -10.44 -12.73
N LEU A 11 11.39 -10.56 -12.17
CA LEU A 11 11.63 -11.26 -10.92
C LEU A 11 10.91 -10.59 -9.75
N LEU A 12 10.96 -9.26 -9.66
CA LEU A 12 10.29 -8.53 -8.60
C LEU A 12 8.76 -8.62 -8.71
N ALA A 13 8.20 -8.48 -9.92
CA ALA A 13 6.77 -8.67 -10.16
C ALA A 13 6.30 -10.10 -9.85
N ALA A 14 7.08 -11.11 -10.23
CA ALA A 14 6.77 -12.51 -9.90
C ALA A 14 6.80 -12.75 -8.38
N PHE A 15 7.75 -12.15 -7.66
CA PHE A 15 7.79 -12.21 -6.20
C PHE A 15 6.55 -11.59 -5.57
N GLU A 16 6.20 -10.35 -5.94
CA GLU A 16 5.00 -9.66 -5.44
C GLU A 16 3.74 -10.49 -5.71
N GLN A 17 3.57 -11.02 -6.93
CA GLN A 17 2.44 -11.86 -7.30
C GLN A 17 2.34 -13.14 -6.47
N LEU A 18 3.46 -13.84 -6.24
CA LEU A 18 3.46 -15.04 -5.39
C LEU A 18 3.08 -14.72 -3.95
N VAL A 19 3.58 -13.60 -3.40
CA VAL A 19 3.19 -13.17 -2.04
C VAL A 19 1.70 -12.81 -1.97
N LEU A 20 1.14 -12.19 -3.01
CA LEU A 20 -0.28 -11.82 -3.12
C LEU A 20 -1.22 -13.02 -3.35
N ALA A 21 -0.78 -14.04 -4.08
CA ALA A 21 -1.61 -15.19 -4.40
C ALA A 21 -1.53 -16.30 -3.33
N GLU A 22 -0.31 -16.61 -2.90
CA GLU A 22 -0.01 -17.84 -2.14
C GLU A 22 0.63 -17.57 -0.76
N GLY A 23 0.94 -16.29 -0.49
CA GLY A 23 1.55 -15.86 0.76
C GLY A 23 3.09 -15.90 0.74
N GLU A 24 3.68 -15.33 1.79
CA GLU A 24 5.12 -15.07 1.89
C GLU A 24 5.99 -16.31 1.69
N ARG A 25 5.60 -17.45 2.28
CA ARG A 25 6.39 -18.68 2.29
C ARG A 25 6.46 -19.37 0.93
N ALA A 26 5.45 -19.16 0.08
CA ALA A 26 5.40 -19.74 -1.27
C ALA A 26 6.39 -19.04 -2.23
N ALA A 27 6.71 -17.77 -1.96
CA ALA A 27 7.64 -16.96 -2.76
C ALA A 27 9.12 -17.32 -2.50
N THR A 28 9.49 -18.57 -2.81
CA THR A 28 10.88 -19.05 -2.80
C THR A 28 11.64 -18.55 -4.02
N LEU A 29 12.97 -18.49 -3.96
CA LEU A 29 13.78 -18.05 -5.11
C LEU A 29 13.53 -18.91 -6.36
N ASP A 30 13.39 -20.23 -6.20
CA ASP A 30 13.13 -21.12 -7.34
C ASP A 30 11.71 -20.90 -7.91
N ALA A 31 10.70 -20.68 -7.05
CA ALA A 31 9.35 -20.34 -7.50
C ALA A 31 9.31 -19.00 -8.25
N VAL A 32 10.01 -17.98 -7.73
CA VAL A 32 10.14 -16.65 -8.36
C VAL A 32 10.83 -16.76 -9.72
N ALA A 33 11.94 -17.50 -9.81
CA ALA A 33 12.65 -17.73 -11.06
C ALA A 33 11.73 -18.41 -12.10
N GLY A 34 11.01 -19.45 -11.69
CA GLY A 34 10.05 -20.16 -12.53
C GLY A 34 8.92 -19.26 -13.03
N ALA A 35 8.27 -18.53 -12.12
CA ALA A 35 7.19 -17.61 -12.44
C ALA A 35 7.65 -16.45 -13.35
N ALA A 36 8.87 -15.95 -13.16
CA ALA A 36 9.44 -14.89 -14.01
C ALA A 36 9.96 -15.38 -15.37
N GLY A 37 10.08 -16.69 -15.57
CA GLY A 37 10.73 -17.28 -16.74
C GLY A 37 12.23 -16.94 -16.83
N VAL A 38 12.90 -16.80 -15.69
CA VAL A 38 14.33 -16.45 -15.58
C VAL A 38 15.09 -17.63 -15.00
N SER A 39 16.32 -17.88 -15.49
CA SER A 39 17.15 -18.97 -14.95
C SER A 39 17.58 -18.67 -13.50
N LYS A 40 17.90 -19.72 -12.72
CA LYS A 40 18.44 -19.57 -11.36
C LYS A 40 19.69 -18.68 -11.31
N GLY A 41 20.60 -18.83 -12.28
CA GLY A 41 21.78 -17.96 -12.40
C GLY A 41 21.43 -16.51 -12.72
N GLY A 42 20.43 -16.29 -13.60
CA GLY A 42 19.93 -14.95 -13.91
C GLY A 42 19.22 -14.29 -12.72
N LEU A 43 18.51 -15.08 -11.90
CA LEU A 43 17.94 -14.60 -10.65
C LEU A 43 19.04 -14.16 -9.69
N LEU A 44 20.01 -15.04 -9.42
CA LEU A 44 21.07 -14.77 -8.44
C LEU A 44 21.97 -13.59 -8.84
N TYR A 45 22.09 -13.29 -10.14
CA TYR A 45 22.74 -12.08 -10.62
C TYR A 45 22.05 -10.79 -10.16
N HIS A 46 20.72 -10.79 -10.08
CA HIS A 46 19.94 -9.62 -9.66
C HIS A 46 19.59 -9.62 -8.16
N PHE A 47 19.30 -10.78 -7.61
CA PHE A 47 18.85 -10.99 -6.23
C PHE A 47 19.59 -12.18 -5.62
N PRO A 48 20.74 -11.95 -4.96
CA PRO A 48 21.59 -13.04 -4.46
C PRO A 48 20.95 -13.88 -3.34
N HIS A 49 19.95 -13.32 -2.66
CA HIS A 49 19.20 -13.99 -1.61
C HIS A 49 17.78 -13.41 -1.53
N ARG A 50 16.88 -14.15 -0.88
CA ARG A 50 15.47 -13.76 -0.74
C ARG A 50 15.28 -12.39 -0.10
N ARG A 51 16.12 -12.02 0.88
CA ARG A 51 16.07 -10.70 1.49
C ARG A 51 16.25 -9.55 0.47
N ALA A 52 17.02 -9.75 -0.60
CA ALA A 52 17.19 -8.73 -1.63
C ALA A 52 15.90 -8.49 -2.45
N LEU A 53 15.03 -9.49 -2.60
CA LEU A 53 13.70 -9.33 -3.21
C LEU A 53 12.78 -8.54 -2.29
N VAL A 54 12.79 -8.87 -1.00
CA VAL A 54 12.02 -8.12 0.02
C VAL A 54 12.44 -6.66 0.05
N ASP A 55 13.74 -6.39 0.17
CA ASP A 55 14.25 -5.01 0.24
C ASP A 55 13.90 -4.22 -1.04
N ALA A 56 13.99 -4.84 -2.22
CA ALA A 56 13.59 -4.19 -3.47
C ALA A 56 12.07 -3.94 -3.57
N THR A 57 11.25 -4.82 -2.97
CA THR A 57 9.79 -4.63 -2.89
C THR A 57 9.46 -3.45 -1.97
N LEU A 58 10.12 -3.37 -0.82
CA LEU A 58 9.92 -2.27 0.13
C LEU A 58 10.44 -0.94 -0.42
N GLN A 59 11.52 -0.95 -1.21
CA GLN A 59 11.98 0.23 -1.93
C GLN A 59 10.91 0.72 -2.93
N ARG A 60 10.30 -0.19 -3.70
CA ARG A 60 9.21 0.18 -4.62
C ARG A 60 8.00 0.73 -3.86
N LEU A 61 7.66 0.17 -2.70
CA LEU A 61 6.61 0.71 -1.85
C LEU A 61 6.90 2.15 -1.43
N GLU A 62 8.13 2.44 -1.02
CA GLU A 62 8.56 3.80 -0.67
C GLU A 62 8.43 4.75 -1.87
N GLU A 63 8.87 4.34 -3.06
CA GLU A 63 8.74 5.15 -4.29
C GLU A 63 7.27 5.47 -4.62
N LEU A 64 6.37 4.49 -4.47
CA LEU A 64 4.93 4.67 -4.67
C LEU A 64 4.30 5.56 -3.59
N LEU A 65 4.74 5.42 -2.34
CA LEU A 65 4.30 6.27 -1.23
C LEU A 65 4.65 7.73 -1.51
N GLN A 66 5.86 8.03 -1.95
CA GLN A 66 6.27 9.42 -2.19
C GLN A 66 5.35 10.11 -3.21
N LEU A 67 4.97 9.40 -4.28
CA LEU A 67 4.01 9.90 -5.26
C LEU A 67 2.61 10.15 -4.65
N ASP A 68 2.15 9.26 -3.77
CA ASP A 68 0.86 9.43 -3.09
C ASP A 68 0.89 10.58 -2.08
N LEU A 69 1.98 10.76 -1.33
CA LEU A 69 2.18 11.88 -0.42
C LEU A 69 2.21 13.23 -1.16
N GLU A 70 2.86 13.29 -2.32
CA GLU A 70 2.85 14.48 -3.18
C GLU A 70 1.44 14.80 -3.68
N ALA A 71 0.68 13.80 -4.13
CA ALA A 71 -0.71 13.96 -4.56
C ALA A 71 -1.62 14.40 -3.40
N MET A 72 -1.47 13.77 -2.23
CA MET A 72 -2.20 14.08 -1.01
C MET A 72 -1.96 15.51 -0.52
N ALA A 73 -0.70 15.97 -0.55
CA ALA A 73 -0.34 17.34 -0.16
C ALA A 73 -0.88 18.40 -1.14
N ALA A 74 -1.06 18.04 -2.41
CA ALA A 74 -1.59 18.92 -3.45
C ALA A 74 -3.12 18.85 -3.59
N ALA A 75 -3.80 17.99 -2.84
CA ALA A 75 -5.23 17.73 -2.97
C ALA A 75 -6.06 18.97 -2.56
N PRO A 76 -6.88 19.55 -3.47
CA PRO A 76 -7.67 20.76 -3.18
C PRO A 76 -8.73 20.54 -2.09
N GLU A 77 -9.17 19.29 -1.89
CA GLU A 77 -10.10 18.88 -0.85
C GLU A 77 -9.44 18.71 0.53
N GLY A 78 -8.11 18.80 0.64
CA GLY A 78 -7.35 18.58 1.87
C GLY A 78 -6.94 17.12 2.08
N ALA A 79 -5.82 16.92 2.78
CA ALA A 79 -5.22 15.62 3.02
C ALA A 79 -6.16 14.64 3.75
N ALA A 80 -6.95 15.09 4.73
CA ALA A 80 -7.85 14.22 5.47
C ALA A 80 -8.93 13.60 4.57
N ARG A 81 -9.48 14.37 3.62
CA ARG A 81 -10.46 13.88 2.65
C ARG A 81 -9.80 12.98 1.61
N TYR A 82 -8.65 13.39 1.07
CA TYR A 82 -7.88 12.59 0.11
C TYR A 82 -7.60 11.19 0.66
N PHE A 83 -7.08 11.10 1.90
CA PHE A 83 -6.74 9.83 2.55
C PHE A 83 -7.93 8.87 2.64
N LEU A 84 -9.11 9.37 2.99
CA LEU A 84 -10.32 8.52 3.07
C LEU A 84 -10.79 8.06 1.69
N VAL A 85 -10.74 8.94 0.68
CA VAL A 85 -11.15 8.60 -0.69
C VAL A 85 -10.26 7.51 -1.27
N THR A 86 -8.94 7.63 -1.12
CA THR A 86 -7.99 6.64 -1.64
C THR A 86 -7.95 5.34 -0.81
N SER A 87 -8.50 5.35 0.40
CA SER A 87 -8.65 4.15 1.25
C SER A 87 -9.69 3.15 0.76
N LEU A 88 -10.43 3.41 -0.33
CA LEU A 88 -11.44 2.48 -0.85
C LEU A 88 -10.88 1.24 -1.58
N PHE A 89 -9.56 1.11 -1.71
CA PHE A 89 -8.85 0.05 -2.45
C PHE A 89 -9.31 -0.06 -3.90
N GLU A 90 -8.43 0.30 -4.83
CA GLU A 90 -8.72 0.29 -6.28
C GLU A 90 -7.87 -0.73 -7.05
N ASP A 91 -7.18 -1.62 -6.33
CA ASP A 91 -6.14 -2.51 -6.89
C ASP A 91 -5.08 -1.70 -7.67
N SER A 92 -4.66 -0.57 -7.08
CA SER A 92 -3.57 0.25 -7.58
C SER A 92 -2.20 -0.44 -7.39
N GLN A 93 -1.14 0.13 -7.97
CA GLN A 93 0.22 -0.35 -7.69
C GLN A 93 0.60 -0.19 -6.21
N LEU A 94 0.18 0.92 -5.59
CA LEU A 94 0.39 1.17 -4.17
C LEU A 94 -0.38 0.15 -3.32
N ASP A 95 -1.63 -0.15 -3.68
CA ASP A 95 -2.45 -1.11 -2.95
C ASP A 95 -1.80 -2.50 -2.91
N ARG A 96 -1.36 -2.99 -4.07
CA ARG A 96 -0.64 -4.26 -4.15
C ARG A 96 0.63 -4.25 -3.32
N ALA A 97 1.42 -3.18 -3.38
CA ALA A 97 2.65 -3.06 -2.61
C ALA A 97 2.37 -3.03 -1.09
N LEU A 98 1.32 -2.33 -0.65
CA LEU A 98 0.85 -2.31 0.73
C LEU A 98 0.40 -3.68 1.22
N ILE A 99 -0.34 -4.44 0.42
CA ILE A 99 -0.76 -5.80 0.77
C ILE A 99 0.46 -6.73 0.87
N VAL A 100 1.40 -6.65 -0.09
CA VAL A 100 2.64 -7.44 -0.04
C VAL A 100 3.42 -7.13 1.24
N ALA A 101 3.69 -5.86 1.54
CA ALA A 101 4.39 -5.46 2.76
C ALA A 101 3.63 -5.89 4.02
N SER A 102 2.30 -5.78 4.03
CA SER A 102 1.46 -6.22 5.15
C SER A 102 1.58 -7.73 5.41
N ARG A 103 1.57 -8.55 4.35
CA ARG A 103 1.76 -10.00 4.45
C ARG A 103 3.16 -10.38 4.92
N LEU A 104 4.19 -9.68 4.44
CA LEU A 104 5.57 -9.84 4.92
C LEU A 104 5.66 -9.51 6.41
N ALA A 105 5.10 -8.39 6.86
CA ALA A 105 5.08 -7.99 8.27
C ALA A 105 4.34 -9.00 9.15
N GLN A 106 3.18 -9.51 8.70
CA GLN A 106 2.42 -10.55 9.40
C GLN A 106 3.18 -11.88 9.53
N SER A 107 4.06 -12.18 8.58
CA SER A 107 4.96 -13.35 8.64
C SER A 107 6.18 -13.15 9.55
N GLY A 108 6.37 -11.94 10.12
CA GLY A 108 7.44 -11.60 11.04
C GLY A 108 8.60 -10.80 10.42
N ASP A 109 8.47 -10.27 9.20
CA ASP A 109 9.51 -9.42 8.61
C ASP A 109 9.54 -8.02 9.27
N GLU A 110 10.60 -7.76 10.03
CA GLU A 110 10.76 -6.50 10.77
C GLU A 110 10.96 -5.28 9.85
N ASN A 111 11.60 -5.44 8.69
CA ASN A 111 11.78 -4.33 7.74
C ASN A 111 10.45 -3.94 7.10
N ALA A 112 9.63 -4.94 6.76
CA ALA A 112 8.29 -4.68 6.25
C ALA A 112 7.44 -3.95 7.30
N ARG A 113 7.48 -4.41 8.56
CA ARG A 113 6.79 -3.75 9.67
C ARG A 113 7.26 -2.30 9.86
N ALA A 114 8.56 -2.08 9.90
CA ALA A 114 9.13 -0.74 10.05
C ALA A 114 8.77 0.17 8.86
N SER A 115 8.68 -0.37 7.65
CA SER A 115 8.27 0.40 6.47
C SER A 115 6.82 0.83 6.57
N LEU A 116 5.90 -0.08 6.93
CA LEU A 116 4.49 0.26 7.15
C LEU A 116 4.30 1.29 8.27
N GLN A 117 5.10 1.23 9.33
CA GLN A 117 5.08 2.25 10.39
C GLN A 117 5.45 3.64 9.86
N ARG A 118 6.52 3.75 9.06
CA ARG A 118 6.93 5.01 8.43
C ARG A 118 5.88 5.55 7.46
N LEU A 119 5.22 4.67 6.71
CA LEU A 119 4.11 5.03 5.83
C LEU A 119 2.96 5.68 6.61
N GLY A 120 2.52 5.01 7.69
CA GLY A 120 1.48 5.54 8.57
C GLY A 120 1.87 6.88 9.20
N GLU A 121 3.11 7.02 9.66
CA GLU A 121 3.62 8.29 10.21
C GLU A 121 3.61 9.43 9.17
N ALA A 122 3.93 9.14 7.91
CA ALA A 122 3.94 10.12 6.84
C ALA A 122 2.53 10.60 6.47
N TRP A 123 1.57 9.68 6.31
CA TRP A 123 0.17 10.06 6.09
C TRP A 123 -0.40 10.82 7.28
N TYR A 124 -0.14 10.36 8.51
CA TYR A 124 -0.56 11.05 9.73
C TYR A 124 -0.10 12.50 9.76
N ALA A 125 1.16 12.76 9.39
CA ALA A 125 1.72 14.12 9.40
C ALA A 125 0.95 15.06 8.46
N LEU A 126 0.58 14.60 7.26
CA LEU A 126 -0.22 15.39 6.32
C LEU A 126 -1.65 15.59 6.81
N ILE A 127 -2.29 14.55 7.35
CA ILE A 127 -3.63 14.64 7.96
C ILE A 127 -3.61 15.66 9.09
N LEU A 128 -2.63 15.58 10.00
CA LEU A 128 -2.49 16.50 11.13
C LEU A 128 -2.30 17.95 10.68
N ALA A 129 -1.49 18.18 9.64
CA ALA A 129 -1.29 19.50 9.09
C ALA A 129 -2.58 20.10 8.49
N ASP A 130 -3.43 19.27 7.89
CA ASP A 130 -4.73 19.68 7.32
C ASP A 130 -5.78 19.97 8.39
N VAL A 131 -5.94 19.08 9.39
CA VAL A 131 -7.01 19.18 10.38
C VAL A 131 -6.65 20.01 11.62
N GLY A 132 -5.36 20.20 11.90
CA GLY A 132 -4.86 21.01 13.02
C GLY A 132 -5.06 20.44 14.44
N ASP A 133 -5.73 19.30 14.57
CA ASP A 133 -6.02 18.64 15.85
C ASP A 133 -5.55 17.17 15.83
N PRO A 134 -4.66 16.74 16.75
CA PRO A 134 -4.17 15.36 16.80
C PRO A 134 -5.24 14.31 17.13
N VAL A 135 -6.30 14.67 17.87
CA VAL A 135 -7.42 13.77 18.15
C VAL A 135 -8.20 13.50 16.86
N VAL A 136 -8.46 14.56 16.08
CA VAL A 136 -9.15 14.42 14.80
C VAL A 136 -8.27 13.69 13.79
N ALA A 137 -6.98 14.02 13.71
CA ALA A 137 -6.04 13.34 12.81
C ALA A 137 -5.96 11.83 13.10
N THR A 138 -5.91 11.45 14.38
CA THR A 138 -5.93 10.06 14.79
C THR A 138 -7.22 9.38 14.36
N ALA A 139 -8.38 10.02 14.55
CA ALA A 139 -9.65 9.47 14.14
C ALA A 139 -9.71 9.27 12.61
N VAL A 140 -9.29 10.26 11.82
CA VAL A 140 -9.22 10.17 10.35
C VAL A 140 -8.34 9.02 9.90
N GLN A 141 -7.14 8.90 10.47
CA GLN A 141 -6.23 7.82 10.11
C GLN A 141 -6.85 6.44 10.41
N GLN A 142 -7.43 6.26 11.60
CA GLN A 142 -8.06 4.98 11.95
C GLN A 142 -9.32 4.67 11.11
N MET A 143 -10.06 5.69 10.68
CA MET A 143 -11.18 5.51 9.74
C MET A 143 -10.69 5.04 8.37
N GLY A 144 -9.62 5.64 7.83
CA GLY A 144 -9.03 5.21 6.55
C GLY A 144 -8.38 3.83 6.64
N ASP A 145 -7.58 3.56 7.67
CA ASP A 145 -6.96 2.25 7.92
C ASP A 145 -8.01 1.14 8.00
N GLY A 146 -9.10 1.38 8.75
CA GLY A 146 -10.21 0.44 8.88
C GLY A 146 -10.99 0.24 7.58
N LEU A 147 -11.22 1.32 6.82
CA LEU A 147 -11.86 1.26 5.52
C LEU A 147 -11.02 0.45 4.53
N TYR A 148 -9.73 0.76 4.41
CA TYR A 148 -8.78 0.10 3.54
C TYR A 148 -8.61 -1.38 3.91
N HIS A 149 -8.48 -1.69 5.20
CA HIS A 149 -8.41 -3.07 5.66
C HIS A 149 -9.63 -3.85 5.16
N ASN A 150 -10.84 -3.38 5.47
CA ASN A 150 -12.08 -4.04 5.07
C ASN A 150 -12.20 -4.18 3.54
N ALA A 151 -11.78 -3.16 2.78
CA ALA A 151 -11.80 -3.18 1.33
C ALA A 151 -10.84 -4.26 0.77
N SER A 152 -9.61 -4.30 1.28
CA SER A 152 -8.53 -5.18 0.81
C SER A 152 -8.80 -6.68 1.01
N ILE A 153 -9.64 -7.04 1.99
CA ILE A 153 -10.01 -8.43 2.28
C ILE A 153 -11.45 -8.77 1.87
N GLY A 154 -12.10 -7.88 1.10
CA GLY A 154 -13.44 -8.13 0.55
C GLY A 154 -14.56 -8.13 1.59
N LEU A 155 -14.38 -7.43 2.72
CA LEU A 155 -15.43 -7.26 3.73
C LEU A 155 -16.33 -6.05 3.45
N LEU A 156 -15.96 -5.16 2.52
CA LEU A 156 -16.88 -4.13 2.03
C LEU A 156 -17.94 -4.72 1.10
N PRO A 157 -19.19 -4.22 1.14
CA PRO A 157 -20.26 -4.67 0.26
C PRO A 157 -19.84 -4.62 -1.22
N ASP A 158 -20.25 -5.60 -2.03
CA ASP A 158 -19.87 -5.67 -3.45
C ASP A 158 -20.49 -4.55 -4.31
N GLY A 159 -21.56 -3.92 -3.82
CA GLY A 159 -22.23 -2.82 -4.52
C GLY A 159 -21.47 -1.50 -4.41
N SER A 160 -21.12 -0.91 -5.55
CA SER A 160 -20.43 0.39 -5.64
C SER A 160 -21.18 1.52 -4.91
N ALA A 161 -22.51 1.51 -4.94
CA ALA A 161 -23.35 2.48 -4.25
C ALA A 161 -23.21 2.39 -2.72
N GLN A 162 -23.14 1.19 -2.16
CA GLN A 162 -22.98 0.98 -0.73
C GLN A 162 -21.57 1.36 -0.27
N ARG A 163 -20.52 1.03 -1.04
CA ARG A 163 -19.14 1.46 -0.75
C ARG A 163 -19.03 2.98 -0.75
N HIS A 164 -19.63 3.63 -1.74
CA HIS A 164 -19.68 5.09 -1.82
C HIS A 164 -20.44 5.68 -0.63
N THR A 165 -21.56 5.09 -0.22
CA THR A 165 -22.31 5.53 0.97
C THR A 165 -21.48 5.46 2.26
N ILE A 166 -20.68 4.40 2.43
CA ILE A 166 -19.77 4.28 3.59
C ILE A 166 -18.75 5.41 3.57
N LEU A 167 -18.09 5.65 2.43
CA LEU A 167 -17.14 6.74 2.28
C LEU A 167 -17.79 8.10 2.56
N GLU A 168 -18.94 8.40 1.97
CA GLU A 168 -19.66 9.66 2.19
C GLU A 168 -20.00 9.89 3.67
N ASN A 169 -20.39 8.83 4.39
CA ASN A 169 -20.63 8.93 5.84
C ASN A 169 -19.35 9.27 6.61
N LEU A 170 -18.20 8.68 6.25
CA LEU A 170 -16.92 8.99 6.89
C LEU A 170 -16.46 10.42 6.57
N LEU A 171 -16.62 10.87 5.32
CA LEU A 171 -16.34 12.26 4.93
C LEU A 171 -17.22 13.26 5.71
N ALA A 172 -18.51 12.94 5.88
CA ALA A 172 -19.41 13.76 6.70
C ALA A 172 -19.01 13.80 8.19
N VAL A 173 -18.35 12.76 8.71
CA VAL A 173 -17.76 12.78 10.05
C VAL A 173 -16.56 13.73 10.09
N VAL A 174 -15.66 13.69 9.10
CA VAL A 174 -14.52 14.61 9.03
C VAL A 174 -15.00 16.07 9.02
N ASP A 175 -16.02 16.38 8.22
CA ASP A 175 -16.58 17.75 8.15
C ASP A 175 -17.15 18.24 9.49
N ARG A 176 -17.67 17.33 10.33
CA ARG A 176 -18.17 17.65 11.68
C ARG A 176 -17.05 17.84 12.69
N LEU A 177 -15.95 17.12 12.53
CA LEU A 177 -14.80 17.14 13.46
C LEU A 177 -13.83 18.28 13.14
N SER A 178 -13.76 18.71 11.88
CA SER A 178 -12.91 19.81 11.40
C SER A 178 -13.74 20.82 10.61
N PRO A 179 -14.61 21.61 11.27
CA PRO A 179 -15.37 22.64 10.60
C PRO A 179 -14.40 23.67 10.01
N ARG A 180 -14.35 23.73 8.67
CA ARG A 180 -13.58 24.75 7.95
C ARG A 180 -14.12 26.14 8.37
N SER A 181 -13.22 26.97 8.89
CA SER A 181 -13.52 28.36 9.31
C SER A 181 -13.75 29.26 8.10
#